data_AF-A0A2D9S220-F1
#
_entry.id   AF-A0A2D9S220-F1
#
_cell.length_a   1.000
_cell.length_b   1.000
_cell.length_c   1.000
_cell.angle_alpha   90.00
_cell.angle_beta   90.00
_cell.angle_gamma   90.00
#
_symmetry.space_group_name_H-M   'P 1'
#
loop_
_entity.id
_entity.type
_entity.pdbx_description
1 polymer ?
#
loop_
_entity_poly.entity_id
_entity_poly.type
_entity_poly.pdbx_seq_one_letter_code
_entity_poly.pdbx_strand_id
1 'polypeptide(L)' 'MVVNLPISKNFMSLNKKQQKTQAIITAACYYFLQYGYNGATTDLIQKKAGVSKATLYNHFPT' A
#
# COMPACT_ATOMS: atom_id res chain seq x y z
N MET A 1 -22.53 -11.45 10.12
CA MET A 1 -22.21 -11.86 8.73
C MET A 1 -20.71 -11.72 8.53
N VAL A 2 -19.95 -12.78 8.82
CA VAL A 2 -18.54 -12.86 8.43
C VAL A 2 -18.53 -13.25 6.96
N VAL A 3 -18.15 -12.32 6.09
CA VAL A 3 -17.90 -12.62 4.68
C VAL A 3 -16.64 -13.48 4.60
N ASN A 4 -16.81 -14.80 4.70
CA ASN A 4 -15.76 -15.75 4.37
C ASN A 4 -15.72 -15.87 2.84
N LEU A 5 -15.16 -14.86 2.19
CA LEU A 5 -14.81 -14.95 0.78
C LEU A 5 -13.64 -15.94 0.67
N PRO A 6 -13.70 -16.95 -0.20
CA PRO A 6 -12.54 -17.79 -0.47
C PRO A 6 -11.52 -16.91 -1.18
N ILE A 7 -10.66 -16.22 -0.41
CA ILE A 7 -9.51 -15.51 -0.97
C ILE A 7 -8.58 -16.63 -1.42
N SER A 8 -8.75 -16.99 -2.69
CA SER A 8 -8.03 -18.01 -3.41
C SER A 8 -6.57 -18.01 -2.98
N LYS A 9 -6.08 -19.21 -2.65
CA LYS A 9 -4.68 -19.53 -2.39
C LYS A 9 -3.83 -19.22 -3.64
N ASN A 10 -3.60 -17.93 -3.87
CA ASN A 10 -2.59 -17.36 -4.74
C ASN A 10 -1.62 -16.54 -3.87
N PHE A 11 -1.08 -17.19 -2.83
CA PHE A 11 0.21 -16.82 -2.22
C PHE A 11 1.35 -17.13 -3.22
N MET A 12 1.20 -16.70 -4.47
CA MET A 12 2.27 -16.63 -5.44
C MET A 12 3.32 -15.71 -4.83
N SER A 13 4.55 -16.22 -4.69
CA SER A 13 5.71 -15.46 -4.24
C SER A 13 5.73 -14.10 -4.94
N LEU A 14 5.31 -13.06 -4.23
CA LEU A 14 5.27 -11.72 -4.79
C LEU A 14 6.71 -11.32 -5.05
N ASN A 15 7.00 -10.86 -6.28
CA ASN A 15 8.31 -10.30 -6.53
C ASN A 15 8.51 -9.03 -5.68
N LYS A 16 9.76 -8.61 -5.48
CA LYS A 16 10.09 -7.44 -4.64
C LYS A 16 9.32 -6.18 -5.04
N LYS A 17 9.00 -6.00 -6.33
CA LYS A 17 8.20 -4.87 -6.82
C LYS A 17 6.77 -4.98 -6.31
N GLN A 18 6.12 -6.12 -6.47
CA GLN A 18 4.75 -6.35 -6.00
C GLN A 18 4.63 -6.21 -4.47
N GLN A 19 5.61 -6.71 -3.71
CA GLN A 19 5.64 -6.54 -2.25
C GLN A 19 5.67 -5.06 -1.85
N LYS A 20 6.53 -4.26 -2.50
CA LYS A 20 6.60 -2.81 -2.27
C LYS A 20 5.30 -2.10 -2.66
N THR A 21 4.72 -2.45 -3.81
CA THR A 21 3.40 -1.93 -4.22
C THR A 21 2.34 -2.22 -3.16
N GLN A 22 2.27 -3.46 -2.66
CA GLN A 22 1.31 -3.85 -1.63
C GLN A 22 1.53 -3.09 -0.31
N ALA A 23 2.79 -2.90 0.10
CA ALA A 23 3.12 -2.11 1.28
C ALA A 23 2.66 -0.65 1.15
N ILE A 24 2.88 -0.03 -0.03
CA ILE A 24 2.45 1.34 -0.31
C ILE A 24 0.92 1.45 -0.26
N ILE A 25 0.19 0.55 -0.92
CA ILE A 25 -1.29 0.55 -0.92
C ILE A 25 -1.83 0.38 0.50
N THR A 26 -1.27 -0.56 1.26
CA THR A 26 -1.70 -0.83 2.64
C THR A 26 -1.48 0.40 3.53
N ALA A 27 -0.33 1.08 3.39
CA ALA A 27 -0.05 2.32 4.11
C ALA A 27 -0.98 3.47 3.70
N ALA A 28 -1.26 3.61 2.41
CA ALA A 28 -2.19 4.62 1.89
C ALA A 28 -3.60 4.41 2.44
N CYS A 29 -4.13 3.19 2.38
CA CYS A 29 -5.44 2.85 2.96
C CYS A 29 -5.52 3.19 4.45
N TYR A 30 -4.47 2.89 5.22
CA TYR A 30 -4.42 3.25 6.63
C TYR A 30 -4.56 4.76 6.84
N TYR A 31 -3.79 5.59 6.14
CA TYR A 31 -3.86 7.04 6.32
C TYR A 31 -5.14 7.66 5.74
N PHE A 32 -5.65 7.14 4.62
CA PHE A 32 -6.92 7.60 4.06
C PHE A 32 -8.09 7.34 5.00
N LEU A 33 -8.13 6.18 5.66
CA LEU A 33 -9.17 5.87 6.63
C LEU A 33 -9.07 6.73 7.90
N GLN A 34 -7.86 7.05 8.34
CA GLN A 34 -7.62 7.79 9.59
C GLN A 34 -7.75 9.31 9.44
N TYR A 35 -7.32 9.88 8.31
CA TYR A 35 -7.16 11.33 8.13
C TYR A 35 -7.85 11.88 6.87
N GLY A 36 -8.58 11.02 6.15
CA GLY A 36 -9.15 11.36 4.85
C GLY A 36 -8.07 11.50 3.77
N TYR A 37 -8.52 11.81 2.55
CA TYR A 37 -7.63 11.96 1.40
C TYR A 37 -6.59 13.08 1.60
N ASN A 38 -7.04 14.28 1.99
CA ASN A 38 -6.18 15.45 2.13
C ASN A 38 -5.15 15.33 3.27
N GLY A 39 -5.45 14.56 4.32
CA GLY A 39 -4.54 14.34 5.45
C GLY A 39 -3.49 13.26 5.21
N ALA A 40 -3.67 12.42 4.18
CA ALA A 40 -2.79 11.31 3.86
C ALA A 40 -1.70 11.72 2.87
N THR A 41 -0.64 12.37 3.38
CA THR A 41 0.46 12.83 2.53
C THR A 41 1.33 11.67 2.04
N THR A 42 1.96 11.84 0.88
CA THR A 42 2.92 10.85 0.34
C THR A 42 4.09 10.59 1.28
N ASP A 43 4.49 11.57 2.09
CA ASP A 43 5.54 11.44 3.11
C ASP A 43 5.14 10.48 4.24
N LEU A 44 3.90 10.58 4.73
CA LEU A 44 3.36 9.64 5.71
C LEU A 44 3.30 8.22 5.12
N ILE A 45 2.82 8.10 3.90
CA ILE A 45 2.64 6.82 3.21
C ILE A 45 3.99 6.13 2.98
N GLN A 46 4.99 6.81 2.39
CA GLN A 46 6.31 6.21 2.14
C GLN A 46 7.02 5.79 3.43
N LYS A 47 6.94 6.63 4.48
CA LYS A 47 7.52 6.33 5.79
C LYS A 47 6.90 5.08 6.42
N LYS A 48 5.57 4.95 6.40
CA LYS A 48 4.86 3.78 6.93
C LYS A 48 5.08 2.52 6.08
N ALA A 49 5.16 2.66 4.76
CA ALA A 49 5.42 1.55 3.85
C ALA A 49 6.89 1.06 3.88
N GLY A 50 7.79 1.78 4.56
CA GLY A 50 9.21 1.42 4.63
C GLY A 50 9.93 1.56 3.29
N VAL A 51 9.49 2.51 2.45
CA VAL A 51 10.08 2.78 1.13
C VAL A 51 10.55 4.23 1.04
N SER A 52 11.47 4.52 0.12
CA SER A 52 11.88 5.90 -0.16
C SER A 52 10.83 6.64 -1.02
N LYS A 53 10.83 7.98 -0.99
CA LYS A 53 9.99 8.81 -1.88
C LYS A 53 10.19 8.44 -3.34
N ALA A 54 11.45 8.29 -3.76
CA ALA A 54 11.78 7.86 -5.13
C ALA A 54 11.17 6.49 -5.47
N THR A 55 11.18 5.54 -4.52
CA THR A 55 10.52 4.24 -4.72
C THR A 55 9.01 4.41 -4.88
N LEU A 56 8.37 5.26 -4.07
CA LEU A 56 6.93 5.52 -4.19
C LEU A 56 6.58 6.10 -5.58
N TYR A 57 7.29 7.13 -6.03
CA TYR A 57 7.06 7.75 -7.35
C TYR A 57 7.38 6.82 -8.52
N ASN A 58 8.37 5.93 -8.38
CA ASN A 58 8.67 4.91 -9.39
C ASN A 58 7.55 3.85 -9.53
N HIS A 59 6.80 3.59 -8.46
CA HIS A 59 5.71 2.63 -8.46
C HIS A 59 4.37 3.24 -8.89
N PHE A 60 4.18 4.53 -8.63
CA PHE A 60 2.97 5.29 -8.94
C PHE A 60 3.36 6.59 -9.66
N PRO A 61 3.77 6.52 -10.93
CA PRO A 61 3.99 7.71 -11.75
C PRO A 61 2.65 8.43 -11.95
N THR A 62 2.66 9.74 -11.77
CA THR A 62 1.53 10.65 -12.06
C THR A 62 1.21 10.68 -13.55
#